data_AF-A0A538L405-F1
#
_entry.id   AF-A0A538L405-F1
#
_cell.length_a   1.000
_cell.length_b   1.000
_cell.length_c   1.000
_cell.angle_alpha   90.00
_cell.angle_beta   90.00
_cell.angle_gamma   90.00
#
_symmetry.space_group_name_H-M   'P 1'
#
loop_
_entity.id
_entity.type
_entity.pdbx_description
1 polymer ?
#
loop_
_entity_poly.entity_id
_entity_poly.type
_entity_poly.pdbx_seq_one_letter_code
_entity_poly.pdbx_strand_id
1 'polypeptide(L)'
;MTSVGVDLLDIERLERALERRPRLAERLFTDSERLYASSRARPGQHLAARFCAKEAVAKALGLETWSFSDVEVLQADGGGRPEVRLSGAAAAQASALRVRVSVSLTHTRSQAAAVALAASAE
;
A
#
# COMPACT_ATOMS: atom_id res chain seq x y z
N MET A 1 5.99 -20.71 -3.80
CA MET A 1 7.11 -19.76 -3.71
C MET A 1 6.72 -18.74 -2.66
N THR A 2 7.63 -18.39 -1.75
CA THR A 2 7.37 -17.43 -0.68
C THR A 2 8.35 -16.27 -0.82
N SER A 3 7.83 -15.06 -0.89
CA SER A 3 8.62 -13.84 -1.05
C SER A 3 8.13 -12.75 -0.10
N VAL A 4 9.04 -11.82 0.20
CA VAL A 4 8.78 -10.70 1.10
C VAL A 4 9.16 -9.41 0.39
N GLY A 5 8.35 -8.38 0.58
CA GLY A 5 8.67 -7.01 0.23
C GLY A 5 8.62 -6.11 1.46
N VAL A 6 9.50 -5.12 1.50
CA VAL A 6 9.56 -4.11 2.56
C VAL A 6 9.70 -2.73 1.93
N ASP A 7 9.07 -1.74 2.53
CA ASP A 7 9.22 -0.35 2.16
C ASP A 7 9.20 0.58 3.37
N LEU A 8 9.92 1.70 3.28
CA LEU A 8 10.08 2.72 4.30
C LEU A 8 10.13 4.10 3.63
N LEU A 9 9.43 5.07 4.21
CA LEU A 9 9.30 6.41 3.66
C LEU A 9 9.24 7.45 4.79
N ASP A 10 9.89 8.59 4.57
CA ASP A 10 9.67 9.79 5.39
C ASP A 10 8.32 10.44 5.07
N ILE A 11 7.43 10.52 6.06
CA ILE A 11 6.05 11.00 5.89
C ILE A 11 6.02 12.42 5.30
N GLU A 12 6.90 13.29 5.79
CA GLU A 12 6.97 14.69 5.35
C GLU A 12 7.34 14.81 3.86
N ARG A 13 8.15 13.87 3.34
CA ARG A 13 8.50 13.84 1.92
C ARG A 13 7.29 13.57 1.05
N LEU A 14 6.40 12.66 1.48
CA LEU A 14 5.15 12.40 0.78
C LEU A 14 4.19 13.58 0.91
N GLU A 15 4.02 14.13 2.10
CA GLU A 15 3.15 15.30 2.35
C GLU A 15 3.52 16.46 1.42
N ARG A 16 4.80 16.87 1.39
CA ARG A 16 5.30 17.91 0.48
C ARG A 16 5.10 17.58 -1.00
N ALA A 17 5.18 16.29 -1.37
CA ALA A 17 4.97 15.87 -2.76
C ALA A 17 3.50 15.96 -3.18
N LEU A 18 2.58 15.64 -2.26
CA LEU A 18 1.13 15.74 -2.47
C LEU A 18 0.68 17.20 -2.50
N GLU A 19 1.19 18.04 -1.62
CA GLU A 19 0.92 19.49 -1.61
C GLU A 19 1.35 20.15 -2.92
N ARG A 20 2.57 19.85 -3.38
CA ARG A 20 3.10 20.41 -4.64
C ARG A 20 2.39 19.90 -5.88
N ARG A 21 1.76 18.72 -5.83
CA ARG A 21 1.09 18.08 -6.96
C ARG A 21 -0.22 17.43 -6.50
N PRO A 22 -1.32 18.18 -6.38
CA PRO A 22 -2.57 17.65 -5.82
C PRO A 22 -3.11 16.40 -6.54
N ARG A 23 -2.99 16.34 -7.87
CA ARG A 23 -3.38 15.16 -8.69
C ARG A 23 -2.51 13.91 -8.46
N LEU A 24 -1.41 14.03 -7.72
CA LEU A 24 -0.58 12.87 -7.37
C LEU A 24 -1.35 11.92 -6.46
N ALA A 25 -2.20 12.43 -5.57
CA ALA A 25 -3.00 11.59 -4.68
C ALA A 25 -3.93 10.65 -5.47
N GLU A 26 -4.60 11.15 -6.51
CA GLU A 26 -5.49 10.38 -7.39
C GLU A 26 -4.75 9.29 -8.18
N ARG A 27 -3.46 9.52 -8.48
CA ARG A 27 -2.63 8.54 -9.19
C ARG A 27 -2.10 7.43 -8.27
N LEU A 28 -1.86 7.75 -7.00
CA LEU A 28 -1.22 6.82 -6.05
C LEU A 28 -2.23 6.03 -5.21
N PHE A 29 -3.41 6.59 -4.97
CA PHE A 29 -4.37 6.05 -4.01
C PHE A 29 -5.76 5.94 -4.61
N THR A 30 -6.48 4.87 -4.28
CA THR A 30 -7.90 4.72 -4.62
C THR A 30 -8.75 5.72 -3.85
N ASP A 31 -9.98 5.95 -4.31
CA ASP A 31 -10.92 6.84 -3.65
C ASP A 31 -11.18 6.41 -2.20
N SER A 32 -11.35 5.10 -1.96
CA SER A 32 -11.51 4.50 -0.63
C SER A 32 -10.34 4.81 0.29
N GLU A 33 -9.11 4.72 -0.21
CA GLU A 33 -7.89 5.01 0.57
C GLU A 33 -7.78 6.48 0.95
N ARG A 34 -8.11 7.38 0.01
CA ARG A 34 -8.11 8.82 0.25
C ARG A 34 -9.18 9.21 1.26
N LEU A 35 -10.40 8.65 1.13
CA LEU A 35 -11.50 8.86 2.07
C LEU A 35 -11.15 8.35 3.47
N TYR A 36 -10.54 7.16 3.57
CA TYR A 36 -10.04 6.65 4.84
C TYR A 36 -9.03 7.62 5.45
N ALA A 37 -8.02 8.05 4.68
CA ALA A 37 -6.96 8.91 5.20
C ALA A 37 -7.49 10.27 5.65
N SER A 38 -8.44 10.86 4.92
CA SER A 38 -9.05 12.14 5.28
C SER A 38 -9.87 12.08 6.57
N SER A 39 -10.36 10.90 6.97
CA SER A 39 -11.08 10.70 8.24
C SER A 39 -10.18 10.69 9.48
N ARG A 40 -8.85 10.75 9.31
CA ARG A 40 -7.87 10.58 10.38
C ARG A 40 -7.20 11.91 10.74
N ALA A 41 -6.67 11.99 11.96
CA ALA A 41 -6.06 13.22 12.49
C ALA A 41 -4.87 13.72 11.64
N ARG A 42 -4.11 12.82 11.02
CA ARG A 42 -3.02 13.17 10.09
C ARG A 42 -3.12 12.35 8.80
N PRO A 43 -3.83 12.84 7.77
CA PRO A 43 -4.02 12.11 6.53
C PRO A 43 -2.72 11.67 5.85
N GLY A 44 -1.69 12.54 5.85
CA GLY A 44 -0.39 12.25 5.24
C GLY A 44 0.31 11.01 5.81
N GLN A 45 0.23 10.79 7.13
CA GLN A 45 0.77 9.58 7.78
C GLN A 45 0.06 8.31 7.31
N HIS A 46 -1.26 8.34 7.18
CA HIS A 46 -2.04 7.20 6.73
C HIS A 46 -1.89 6.90 5.24
N LEU A 47 -1.67 7.93 4.42
CA LEU A 47 -1.30 7.77 3.00
C LEU A 47 0.13 7.25 2.86
N ALA A 48 1.07 7.69 3.71
CA ALA A 48 2.44 7.20 3.70
C ALA A 48 2.52 5.70 4.01
N ALA A 49 1.79 5.23 5.03
CA ALA A 49 1.72 3.81 5.35
C ALA A 49 1.15 2.98 4.17
N ARG A 50 0.14 3.49 3.47
CA ARG A 50 -0.44 2.84 2.28
C ARG A 50 0.49 2.85 1.09
N PHE A 51 1.23 3.94 0.88
CA PHE A 51 2.26 4.01 -0.14
C PHE A 51 3.31 2.91 0.08
N CYS A 52 3.81 2.80 1.31
CA CYS A 52 4.76 1.73 1.67
C CYS A 52 4.17 0.35 1.42
N ALA A 53 2.90 0.14 1.77
CA ALA A 53 2.22 -1.14 1.57
C ALA A 53 2.17 -1.53 0.09
N LYS A 54 1.82 -0.58 -0.78
CA LYS A 54 1.72 -0.81 -2.23
C LYS A 54 3.08 -1.16 -2.82
N GLU A 55 4.12 -0.43 -2.44
CA GLU A 55 5.51 -0.72 -2.83
C GLU A 55 5.99 -2.08 -2.30
N ALA A 56 5.70 -2.40 -1.04
CA ALA A 56 6.04 -3.68 -0.44
C ALA A 56 5.35 -4.84 -1.18
N VAL A 57 4.06 -4.69 -1.55
CA VAL A 57 3.33 -5.67 -2.35
C VAL A 57 3.96 -5.82 -3.74
N ALA A 58 4.29 -4.72 -4.40
CA ALA A 58 4.93 -4.74 -5.71
C ALA A 58 6.28 -5.46 -5.68
N LYS A 59 7.09 -5.22 -4.65
CA LYS A 59 8.36 -5.93 -4.42
C LYS A 59 8.15 -7.42 -4.16
N ALA A 60 7.17 -7.78 -3.32
CA ALA A 60 6.88 -9.18 -3.01
C ALA A 60 6.41 -9.95 -4.25
N LEU A 61 5.64 -9.33 -5.14
CA LEU A 61 5.13 -9.93 -6.37
C LEU A 61 6.11 -9.83 -7.56
N GLY A 62 7.19 -9.05 -7.44
CA GLY A 62 8.14 -8.80 -8.52
C GLY A 62 7.53 -7.98 -9.67
N LEU A 63 6.72 -6.96 -9.36
CA LEU A 63 6.09 -6.10 -10.36
C LEU A 63 7.08 -5.05 -10.89
N GLU A 64 7.32 -5.05 -12.20
CA GLU A 64 8.17 -4.03 -12.85
C GLU A 64 7.34 -2.86 -13.39
N THR A 65 6.15 -3.13 -13.94
CA THR A 65 5.23 -2.12 -14.49
C THR A 65 3.83 -2.39 -13.95
N TRP A 66 3.31 -1.46 -13.17
CA TRP A 66 2.00 -1.58 -12.51
C TRP A 66 1.43 -0.20 -12.19
N SER A 67 0.11 -0.11 -12.00
CA SER A 67 -0.52 1.09 -11.47
C SER A 67 -0.59 1.00 -9.95
N PHE A 68 -0.34 2.09 -9.23
CA PHE A 68 -0.54 2.12 -7.77
C PHE A 68 -1.97 1.76 -7.35
N SER A 69 -2.97 2.01 -8.20
CA SER A 69 -4.35 1.59 -7.97
C SER A 69 -4.56 0.08 -8.06
N ASP A 70 -3.64 -0.67 -8.68
CA ASP A 70 -3.71 -2.13 -8.78
C ASP A 70 -3.53 -2.81 -7.41
N VAL A 71 -2.98 -2.09 -6.43
CA VAL A 71 -2.84 -2.54 -5.06
C VAL A 71 -3.62 -1.57 -4.16
N GLU A 72 -4.77 -2.00 -3.65
CA GLU A 72 -5.59 -1.23 -2.72
C GLU A 72 -5.45 -1.78 -1.30
N VAL A 73 -5.19 -0.89 -0.33
CA VAL A 73 -5.05 -1.23 1.09
C VAL A 73 -6.31 -0.84 1.84
N LEU A 74 -7.05 -1.85 2.23
CA LEU A 74 -8.29 -1.73 3.00
C LEU A 74 -7.98 -1.83 4.48
N GLN A 75 -8.72 -1.07 5.29
CA GLN A 75 -8.67 -1.19 6.74
C GLN A 75 -10.07 -1.55 7.21
N ALA A 76 -10.20 -2.63 8.00
CA ALA A 76 -11.46 -2.98 8.62
C ALA A 76 -11.89 -1.91 9.63
N ASP A 77 -13.17 -1.55 9.62
CA ASP A 77 -13.78 -0.69 10.62
C ASP A 77 -13.58 -1.27 12.02
N GLY A 78 -13.24 -0.43 13.00
CA GLY A 78 -12.96 -0.87 14.38
C GLY A 78 -11.53 -1.32 14.67
N GLY A 79 -10.60 -1.26 13.69
CA GLY A 79 -9.16 -1.45 13.95
C GLY A 79 -8.61 -2.85 13.68
N GLY A 80 -9.14 -3.55 12.67
CA GLY A 80 -8.66 -4.88 12.28
C GLY A 80 -7.33 -4.89 11.50
N ARG A 81 -6.92 -6.09 11.07
CA ARG A 81 -5.75 -6.26 10.20
C ARG A 81 -5.98 -5.56 8.85
N PRO A 82 -5.01 -4.83 8.29
CA PRO A 82 -5.12 -4.31 6.93
C PRO A 82 -5.21 -5.45 5.91
N GLU A 83 -6.08 -5.28 4.92
CA GLU A 83 -6.28 -6.21 3.82
C GLU A 83 -5.80 -5.61 2.50
N VAL A 84 -5.34 -6.45 1.58
CA VAL A 84 -4.92 -6.03 0.24
C VAL A 84 -5.90 -6.57 -0.79
N ARG A 85 -6.47 -5.66 -1.58
CA ARG A 85 -7.20 -6.00 -2.80
C ARG A 85 -6.31 -5.74 -3.99
N LEU A 86 -6.08 -6.79 -4.77
CA LEU A 86 -5.30 -6.72 -6.02
C LEU A 86 -6.23 -6.59 -7.22
N SER A 87 -5.84 -5.79 -8.19
CA SER A 87 -6.45 -5.70 -9.51
C SER A 87 -5.37 -5.55 -10.59
N GLY A 88 -5.76 -5.42 -11.86
CA GLY A 88 -4.82 -5.15 -12.96
C GLY A 88 -3.61 -6.10 -13.02
N ALA A 89 -2.43 -5.51 -13.20
CA ALA A 89 -1.18 -6.26 -13.31
C ALA A 89 -0.82 -7.01 -12.01
N ALA A 90 -1.13 -6.42 -10.86
CA ALA A 90 -0.84 -7.03 -9.56
C ALA A 90 -1.66 -8.31 -9.32
N ALA A 91 -2.94 -8.31 -9.68
CA ALA A 91 -3.79 -9.50 -9.59
C ALA A 91 -3.35 -10.60 -10.57
N ALA A 92 -3.01 -10.23 -11.80
CA ALA A 92 -2.52 -11.17 -12.81
C ALA A 92 -1.23 -11.87 -12.33
N GLN A 93 -0.28 -11.11 -11.77
CA GLN A 93 0.98 -11.65 -11.25
C GLN A 93 0.75 -12.55 -10.04
N ALA A 94 -0.06 -12.14 -9.07
CA ALA A 94 -0.37 -12.96 -7.90
C ALA A 94 -1.03 -14.30 -8.30
N SER A 95 -1.91 -14.28 -9.31
CA SER A 95 -2.54 -15.47 -9.88
C SER A 95 -1.52 -16.38 -10.57
N ALA A 96 -0.63 -15.82 -11.41
CA ALA A 96 0.41 -16.57 -12.10
C ALA A 96 1.37 -17.26 -11.11
N LEU A 97 1.71 -16.58 -10.02
CA LEU A 97 2.55 -17.12 -8.94
C LEU A 97 1.79 -18.05 -7.98
N ARG A 98 0.45 -18.10 -8.05
CA ARG A 98 -0.44 -18.83 -7.13
C ARG A 98 -0.20 -18.45 -5.67
N VAL A 99 -0.16 -17.16 -5.37
CA VAL A 99 0.10 -16.61 -4.04
C VAL A 99 -1.03 -15.69 -3.56
N ARG A 100 -1.21 -15.64 -2.24
CA ARG A 100 -1.96 -14.58 -1.56
C ARG A 100 -0.97 -13.60 -0.92
N VAL A 101 -1.37 -12.33 -0.85
CA VAL A 101 -0.57 -11.28 -0.23
C VAL A 101 -1.17 -10.84 1.09
N SER A 102 -0.33 -10.72 2.09
CA SER A 102 -0.64 -10.20 3.41
C SER A 102 0.27 -9.04 3.74
N VAL A 103 -0.23 -8.01 4.43
CA VAL A 103 0.60 -6.85 4.81
C VAL A 103 0.52 -6.57 6.31
N SER A 104 1.56 -5.89 6.81
CA SER A 104 1.56 -5.23 8.11
C SER A 104 2.18 -3.85 7.95
N LEU A 105 1.58 -2.85 8.59
CA LEU A 105 1.91 -1.43 8.42
C LEU A 105 2.24 -0.85 9.79
N THR A 106 3.21 0.05 9.83
CA THR A 106 3.55 0.79 11.04
C THR A 106 4.01 2.20 10.70
N HIS A 107 3.95 3.10 11.66
CA HIS A 107 4.47 4.44 11.51
C HIS A 107 4.93 5.02 12.84
N THR A 108 5.89 5.92 12.75
CA THR A 108 6.28 6.82 13.83
C THR A 108 5.71 8.22 13.53
N ARG A 109 6.22 9.23 14.23
CA ARG A 109 5.94 10.64 13.91
C ARG A 109 6.48 11.05 12.54
N SER A 110 7.63 10.52 12.12
CA SER A 110 8.35 10.98 10.93
C SER A 110 8.37 9.96 9.79
N GLN A 111 8.22 8.67 10.10
CA GLN A 111 8.39 7.59 9.12
C GLN A 111 7.18 6.67 9.07
N ALA A 112 6.92 6.11 7.90
CA ALA A 112 5.96 5.03 7.70
C ALA A 112 6.69 3.84 7.06
N ALA A 113 6.30 2.64 7.44
CA ALA A 113 6.86 1.41 6.90
C ALA A 113 5.78 0.36 6.66
N ALA A 114 6.07 -0.56 5.75
CA ALA A 114 5.23 -1.72 5.50
C ALA A 114 6.05 -2.95 5.16
N VAL A 115 5.54 -4.11 5.54
CA VAL A 115 6.00 -5.41 5.07
C VAL A 115 4.86 -6.13 4.36
N ALA A 116 5.17 -6.79 3.25
CA ALA A 116 4.26 -7.65 2.50
C ALA A 116 4.84 -9.06 2.43
N LEU A 117 4.01 -10.07 2.68
CA LEU A 117 4.31 -11.48 2.49
C LEU A 117 3.45 -11.98 1.33
N ALA A 118 4.07 -12.50 0.28
CA ALA A 118 3.40 -13.28 -0.76
C ALA A 118 3.73 -14.76 -0.54
N ALA A 119 2.71 -15.57 -0.26
CA ALA A 119 2.86 -16.98 0.03
C ALA A 119 1.72 -17.77 -0.63
N SER A 120 1.97 -19.05 -0.92
CA SER A 120 0.94 -19.94 -1.48
C SER A 120 -0.30 -19.99 -0.59
N ALA A 121 -1.48 -20.01 -1.21
CA ALA A 121 -2.70 -20.31 -0.48
C ALA A 121 -2.68 -21.81 -0.13
N GLU A 122 -2.52 -22.13 1.15
CA GLU A 122 -3.05 -23.40 1.69
C GLU A 122 -4.56 -23.47 1.45
#